data_AF-A0A8C6QSW6-F1
#
_entry.id   AF-A0A8C6QSW6-F1
#
_cell.length_a   1.000
_cell.length_b   1.000
_cell.length_c   1.000
_cell.angle_alpha   90.00
_cell.angle_beta   90.00
_cell.angle_gamma   90.00
#
_symmetry.space_group_name_H-M   'P 1'
#
loop_
_entity.id
_entity.type
_entity.pdbx_description
1 polymer ?
#
loop_
_entity_poly.entity_id
_entity_poly.type
_entity_poly.pdbx_seq_one_letter_code
_entity_poly.pdbx_strand_id
1 'polypeptide(L)' 'MASSDVKPKSISRAKQWSEEIENLYRFQQAGYRDEIEYKQVKQVSMVDRWPETGYVKKLQRRDNT' A
#
# COMPACT_ATOMS: atom_id res chain seq x y z
N MET A 1 -6.73 3.94 20.74
CA MET A 1 -5.52 3.10 20.61
C MET A 1 -4.69 3.71 19.50
N ALA A 2 -3.54 4.29 19.82
CA ALA A 2 -2.67 4.85 18.78
C ALA A 2 -2.23 3.70 17.87
N SER A 3 -2.67 3.73 16.61
CA SER A 3 -2.12 2.90 15.54
C SER A 3 -0.62 3.09 15.61
N SER A 4 0.13 2.03 15.90
CA SER A 4 1.59 2.12 15.92
C SER A 4 2.06 2.71 14.60
N ASP A 5 2.57 3.94 14.62
CA ASP A 5 3.16 4.62 13.46
C ASP A 5 4.45 3.90 13.08
N VAL A 6 4.32 2.71 12.48
CA VAL A 6 5.43 1.91 11.99
C VAL A 6 6.02 2.65 10.81
N LYS A 7 7.12 3.37 11.06
CA LYS A 7 7.91 4.03 10.02
C LYS A 7 8.90 3.04 9.41
N PRO A 8 9.18 3.13 8.10
CA PRO A 8 10.17 2.28 7.46
C PRO A 8 11.55 2.57 8.05
N LYS A 9 12.33 1.51 8.26
CA LYS A 9 13.71 1.61 8.75
C LYS A 9 14.69 2.04 7.66
N SER A 10 14.45 1.60 6.43
CA SER A 10 15.27 1.88 5.25
C SER A 10 14.43 1.75 3.98
N ILE A 11 14.97 2.19 2.84
CA ILE A 11 14.37 2.06 1.52
C ILE A 11 15.39 1.37 0.61
N SER A 12 14.95 0.30 -0.06
CA SER A 12 15.74 -0.46 -1.03
C SER A 12 15.10 -0.39 -2.41
N ARG A 13 15.90 -0.52 -3.47
CA ARG A 13 15.38 -0.59 -4.85
C ARG A 13 15.00 -2.03 -5.20
N ALA A 14 13.83 -2.19 -5.80
CA ALA A 14 13.41 -3.46 -6.37
C ALA A 14 14.41 -3.91 -7.46
N LYS A 15 14.74 -5.21 -7.45
CA LYS A 15 15.65 -5.81 -8.45
C LYS A 15 14.91 -6.61 -9.51
N GLN A 16 13.73 -7.11 -9.18
CA GLN A 16 12.89 -7.97 -10.02
C GLN A 16 11.44 -7.61 -9.76
N TRP A 17 10.57 -7.84 -10.75
CA TRP A 17 9.14 -7.64 -10.59
C TRP A 17 8.54 -8.87 -9.88
N SER A 18 7.76 -8.62 -8.84
CA SER A 18 7.04 -9.63 -8.05
C SER A 18 5.71 -9.05 -7.60
N GLU A 19 4.81 -9.89 -7.08
CA GLU A 19 3.51 -9.44 -6.56
C GLU A 19 3.65 -8.41 -5.43
N GLU A 20 4.70 -8.53 -4.62
CA GLU A 20 5.03 -7.55 -3.59
C GLU A 20 5.40 -6.20 -4.21
N ILE A 21 6.29 -6.20 -5.22
CA ILE A 21 6.73 -4.98 -5.90
C ILE A 21 5.57 -4.33 -6.68
N GLU A 22 4.72 -5.13 -7.32
CA GLU A 22 3.53 -4.65 -8.02
C GLU A 22 2.57 -3.93 -7.05
N ASN A 23 2.31 -4.54 -5.89
CA ASN A 23 1.44 -3.92 -4.90
C ASN A 23 2.08 -2.67 -4.27
N LEU A 24 3.37 -2.71 -3.95
CA LEU A 24 4.12 -1.54 -3.47
C LEU A 24 4.08 -0.40 -4.49
N TYR A 25 4.26 -0.70 -5.78
CA TYR A 25 4.13 0.27 -6.86
C TYR A 25 2.75 0.93 -6.86
N ARG A 26 1.67 0.15 -6.75
CA ARG A 26 0.29 0.68 -6.70
C ARG A 26 0.06 1.60 -5.50
N PHE A 27 0.53 1.21 -4.31
CA PHE A 27 0.45 2.06 -3.12
C PHE A 27 1.22 3.37 -3.32
N GLN A 28 2.45 3.29 -3.84
CA GLN A 28 3.32 4.44 -4.04
C GLN A 28 2.76 5.41 -5.09
N GLN A 29 2.17 4.92 -6.18
CA GLN A 29 1.48 5.74 -7.17
C GLN A 29 0.29 6.51 -6.58
N ALA A 30 -0.39 5.93 -5.58
CA ALA A 30 -1.47 6.58 -4.84
C ALA A 30 -0.98 7.51 -3.71
N GLY A 31 0.33 7.58 -3.47
CA GLY A 31 0.97 8.42 -2.46
C GLY A 31 1.16 7.73 -1.11
N TYR A 32 1.01 6.40 -1.03
CA TYR A 32 1.23 5.62 0.19
C TYR A 32 2.52 4.81 0.08
N ARG A 33 3.25 4.69 1.18
CA ARG A 33 4.49 3.90 1.24
C ARG A 33 4.20 2.41 1.05
N ASP A 34 3.15 1.94 1.70
CA ASP A 34 2.72 0.54 1.76
C ASP A 34 1.24 0.42 2.19
N GLU A 35 0.78 -0.82 2.34
CA GLU A 35 -0.57 -1.15 2.82
C GLU A 35 -0.83 -0.64 4.25
N ILE A 36 0.19 -0.62 5.11
CA ILE A 36 0.04 -0.23 6.52
C ILE A 36 -0.32 1.25 6.59
N GLU A 37 0.43 2.10 5.86
CA GLU A 37 0.13 3.52 5.81
C GLU A 37 -1.25 3.79 5.19
N TYR A 38 -1.61 3.08 4.13
CA TYR A 38 -2.94 3.23 3.53
C TYR A 38 -4.06 2.93 4.54
N LYS A 39 -3.96 1.80 5.24
CA LYS A 39 -4.91 1.39 6.28
C LYS A 39 -5.01 2.42 7.41
N GLN A 40 -3.88 2.99 7.83
CA GLN A 40 -3.85 4.04 8.85
C GLN A 40 -4.51 5.32 8.38
N VAL A 41 -4.17 5.81 7.17
CA VAL A 41 -4.69 7.07 6.63
C VAL A 41 -6.19 6.99 6.33
N LYS A 42 -6.65 5.89 5.74
CA LYS A 42 -8.07 5.70 5.38
C LYS A 42 -8.89 5.04 6.49
N GLN A 43 -8.26 4.66 7.60
CA GLN A 43 -8.89 3.96 8.73
C GLN A 43 -9.65 2.69 8.29
N VAL A 44 -9.05 1.93 7.36
CA VAL A 44 -9.60 0.68 6.84
C VAL A 44 -8.82 -0.53 7.36
N SER A 45 -9.50 -1.65 7.59
CA SER A 45 -8.87 -2.90 8.03
C SER A 45 -8.37 -3.77 6.87
N MET A 46 -9.04 -3.70 5.71
CA MET A 46 -8.77 -4.49 4.52
C MET A 46 -8.65 -3.61 3.27
N VAL A 47 -7.84 -4.07 2.31
CA VAL A 47 -7.68 -3.47 0.99
C VAL A 47 -8.33 -4.37 -0.03
N ASP A 48 -9.12 -3.78 -0.93
CA ASP A 48 -9.75 -4.53 -2.02
C ASP A 48 -8.70 -5.07 -2.99
N ARG A 49 -8.76 -6.37 -3.27
CA ARG A 49 -7.83 -7.10 -4.13
C ARG A 49 -8.58 -7.91 -5.18
N TRP A 50 -7.95 -8.14 -6.33
CA TRP A 50 -8.47 -9.07 -7.33
C TRP A 50 -8.33 -10.51 -6.84
N PRO A 51 -9.37 -11.36 -6.93
CA PRO A 51 -9.32 -12.72 -6.41
C PRO A 51 -8.34 -13.62 -7.19
N GLU A 52 -8.08 -13.35 -8.47
CA GLU A 52 -7.22 -14.18 -9.31
C GLU A 52 -5.72 -13.93 -9.08
N THR A 53 -5.34 -12.69 -8.77
CA THR A 53 -3.93 -12.25 -8.71
C THR A 53 -3.51 -11.72 -7.34
N GLY A 54 -4.47 -11.43 -6.46
CA GLY A 54 -4.20 -10.76 -5.18
C GLY A 54 -3.76 -9.30 -5.32
N TYR A 55 -3.71 -8.74 -6.53
CA TYR A 55 -3.28 -7.35 -6.73
C TYR A 55 -4.30 -6.34 -6.20
N VAL A 56 -3.78 -5.21 -5.72
CA VAL A 56 -4.60 -4.09 -5.26
C VAL A 56 -5.54 -3.64 -6.38
N LYS A 57 -6.85 -3.75 -6.10
CA LYS A 57 -7.93 -3.49 -7.05
C LYS A 57 -8.23 -1.99 -7.18
N LYS A 58 -8.27 -1.28 -6.05
CA LYS A 58 -8.44 0.18 -5.98
C LYS A 58 -7.81 0.75 -4.72
N LEU A 59 -7.33 1.98 -4.81
CA LEU A 59 -6.89 2.81 -3.68
C LEU A 59 -7.47 4.20 -3.86
N GLN A 60 -7.97 4.78 -2.78
CA GLN A 60 -8.25 6.21 -2.77
C GLN A 60 -6.94 6.95 -2.53
N ARG A 61 -6.58 7.88 -3.41
CA ARG A 61 -5.33 8.63 -3.34
C ARG A 61 -5.36 9.67 -2.22
N ARG A 62 -4.20 10.29 -1.96
CA ARG A 62 -4.08 11.38 -0.96
C ARG A 62 -4.79 12.67 -1.37
N ASP A 63 -5.00 12.90 -2.66
CA ASP A 63 -5.80 14.01 -3.20
C ASP A 63 -7.32 13.73 -3.16
N ASN A 64 -7.73 12.64 -2.49
CA ASN A 64 -9.10 12.14 -2.38
C ASN A 64 -9.77 11.74 -3.70
N THR A 65 -8.98 11.52 -4.76
CA THR A 65 -9.44 10.87 -5.99
C THR A 65 -9.39 9.34 -5.91
#